data_AF-A0A1G2WHZ0-F1
#
_entry.id   AF-A0A1G2WHZ0-F1
#
_cell.length_a   1.000
_cell.length_b   1.000
_cell.length_c   1.000
_cell.angle_alpha   90.00
_cell.angle_beta   90.00
_cell.angle_gamma   90.00
#
_symmetry.space_group_name_H-M   'P 1'
#
loop_
_entity.id
_entity.type
_entity.pdbx_description
1 polymer ?
#
loop_
_entity_poly.entity_id
_entity_poly.type
_entity_poly.pdbx_seq_one_letter_code
_entity_poly.pdbx_strand_id
1 'polypeptide(L)'
;MDNQLSAMLTSLSTLDSTREERELLRRLSQLAAHLEAYRSETNYRFSATRAYHDLVLSRLQNIREVEVEEHMSVNEFLSRRLVPALRTCESVQNRLEDLSRRIERAGDLLRTRVNLTMQEQNKSLLASMDRRSHLQFRMQETVEGLSVAAISYYMVGLVSYLLSGLPLETWHLEKNVVLAFAVPAVVALVWWMTQHIKHRLIKDPLKTDHLPNE
;
A
#
# COMPACT_ATOMS: atom_id res chain seq x y z
N MET A 1 -25.39 -6.85 -17.12
CA MET A 1 -24.47 -5.81 -16.61
C MET A 1 -24.88 -5.32 -15.24
N ASP A 2 -26.06 -4.73 -15.07
CA ASP A 2 -26.49 -4.17 -13.77
C ASP A 2 -26.49 -5.19 -12.63
N ASN A 3 -27.14 -6.35 -12.82
CA ASN A 3 -27.12 -7.43 -11.83
C ASN A 3 -25.70 -7.97 -11.55
N GLN A 4 -24.83 -7.98 -12.57
CA GLN A 4 -23.43 -8.41 -12.41
C GLN A 4 -22.65 -7.41 -11.56
N LEU A 5 -22.83 -6.10 -11.80
CA LEU A 5 -22.21 -5.05 -11.00
C LEU A 5 -22.68 -5.09 -9.55
N SER A 6 -23.99 -5.24 -9.33
CA SER A 6 -24.55 -5.39 -7.98
C SER A 6 -23.99 -6.62 -7.27
N ALA A 7 -23.89 -7.76 -7.96
CA ALA A 7 -23.27 -8.97 -7.40
C ALA A 7 -21.79 -8.74 -7.05
N MET A 8 -21.01 -8.07 -7.92
CA MET A 8 -19.61 -7.73 -7.65
C MET A 8 -19.45 -6.81 -6.45
N LEU A 9 -20.32 -5.80 -6.30
CA LEU A 9 -20.33 -4.89 -5.16
C LEU A 9 -20.65 -5.62 -3.85
N THR A 10 -21.60 -6.56 -3.86
CA THR A 10 -21.88 -7.40 -2.69
C THR A 10 -20.71 -8.31 -2.36
N SER A 11 -20.07 -8.92 -3.36
CA SER A 11 -18.86 -9.73 -3.13
C SER A 11 -17.70 -8.92 -2.59
N LEU A 12 -17.61 -7.61 -2.89
CA LEU A 12 -16.55 -6.74 -2.40
C LEU A 12 -16.46 -6.73 -0.86
N SER A 13 -17.58 -6.86 -0.14
CA SER A 13 -17.57 -6.84 1.33
C SER A 13 -17.03 -8.13 1.95
N THR A 14 -17.06 -9.25 1.22
CA THR A 14 -16.72 -10.59 1.73
C THR A 14 -15.37 -11.13 1.22
N LEU A 15 -14.53 -10.29 0.60
CA LEU A 15 -13.24 -10.74 0.06
C LEU A 15 -12.21 -10.99 1.16
N ASP A 16 -11.67 -12.20 1.23
CA ASP A 16 -10.65 -12.53 2.25
C ASP A 16 -9.25 -12.75 1.66
N SER A 17 -9.12 -12.85 0.34
CA SER A 17 -7.84 -13.11 -0.31
C SER A 17 -7.48 -12.11 -1.41
N THR A 18 -6.18 -11.79 -1.50
CA THR A 18 -5.63 -10.97 -2.60
C THR A 18 -5.91 -11.58 -3.98
N ARG A 19 -6.09 -12.90 -4.07
CA ARG A 19 -6.45 -13.57 -5.33
C ARG A 19 -7.88 -13.22 -5.75
N GLU A 20 -8.82 -13.24 -4.82
CA GLU A 20 -10.21 -12.86 -5.09
C GLU A 20 -10.32 -11.37 -5.45
N GLU A 21 -9.57 -10.49 -4.78
CA GLU A 21 -9.50 -9.07 -5.11
C GLU A 21 -9.04 -8.84 -6.57
N ARG A 22 -7.98 -9.53 -7.00
CA ARG A 22 -7.47 -9.45 -8.38
C ARG A 22 -8.47 -9.98 -9.40
N GLU A 23 -9.14 -11.09 -9.10
CA GLU A 23 -10.15 -11.67 -9.98
C GLU A 23 -11.37 -10.75 -10.10
N LEU A 24 -11.80 -10.13 -9.00
CA LEU A 24 -12.89 -9.16 -9.02
C LEU A 24 -12.51 -7.92 -9.85
N LEU A 25 -11.28 -7.41 -9.70
CA LEU A 25 -10.77 -6.28 -10.48
C LEU A 25 -10.77 -6.60 -11.98
N ARG A 26 -10.34 -7.81 -12.35
CA ARG A 26 -10.36 -8.29 -13.74
C ARG A 26 -11.78 -8.31 -14.30
N ARG A 27 -12.74 -8.87 -13.54
CA ARG A 27 -14.16 -8.93 -13.96
C ARG A 27 -14.78 -7.53 -14.09
N LEU A 28 -14.48 -6.63 -13.15
CA LEU A 28 -14.96 -5.25 -13.20
C LEU A 28 -14.38 -4.51 -14.42
N SER A 29 -13.10 -4.71 -14.72
CA SER A 29 -12.44 -4.13 -15.90
C SER A 29 -13.04 -4.64 -17.20
N GLN A 30 -13.38 -5.93 -17.28
CA GLN A 30 -14.08 -6.51 -18.44
C GLN A 30 -15.48 -5.92 -18.59
N LEU A 31 -16.21 -5.74 -17.49
CA LEU A 31 -17.54 -5.13 -17.52
C LEU A 31 -17.47 -3.66 -17.99
N ALA A 32 -16.46 -2.92 -17.53
CA ALA A 32 -16.19 -1.55 -17.98
C ALA A 32 -15.91 -1.50 -19.49
N ALA A 33 -15.03 -2.38 -19.99
CA ALA A 33 -14.69 -2.44 -21.40
C ALA A 33 -15.90 -2.77 -22.28
N HIS A 34 -16.75 -3.72 -21.87
CA HIS A 34 -17.99 -4.02 -22.58
C HIS A 34 -18.97 -2.85 -22.58
N LEU A 35 -19.09 -2.13 -21.46
CA LEU A 35 -19.97 -0.97 -21.38
C LEU A 35 -19.50 0.14 -22.31
N GLU A 36 -18.19 0.38 -22.35
CA GLU A 36 -17.58 1.38 -23.22
C GLU A 36 -17.76 1.02 -24.70
N ALA A 37 -17.62 -0.25 -25.05
CA ALA A 37 -17.92 -0.72 -26.41
C ALA A 37 -19.38 -0.42 -26.81
N TYR A 38 -20.35 -0.72 -25.94
CA TYR A 38 -21.76 -0.41 -26.20
C TYR A 38 -22.02 1.10 -26.31
N ARG A 39 -21.41 1.92 -25.44
CA ARG A 39 -21.51 3.38 -25.53
C ARG A 39 -20.92 3.87 -26.85
N SER A 40 -19.72 3.44 -27.21
CA SER A 40 -19.05 3.83 -28.46
C SER A 40 -19.88 3.48 -29.69
N GLU A 41 -20.51 2.30 -29.72
CA GLU A 41 -21.33 1.87 -30.87
C GLU A 41 -22.65 2.64 -30.99
N THR A 42 -23.26 3.00 -29.86
CA THR A 42 -24.63 3.58 -29.85
C THR A 42 -24.66 5.10 -29.76
N ASN A 43 -23.61 5.75 -29.26
CA ASN A 43 -23.60 7.18 -28.97
C ASN A 43 -23.87 8.03 -30.22
N TYR A 44 -23.19 7.72 -31.34
CA TYR A 44 -23.41 8.41 -32.60
C TYR A 44 -24.87 8.30 -33.07
N ARG A 45 -25.45 7.09 -32.99
CA ARG A 45 -26.83 6.84 -33.44
C ARG A 45 -27.86 7.56 -32.57
N PHE A 46 -27.70 7.53 -31.25
CA PHE A 46 -28.61 8.24 -30.36
C PHE A 46 -28.50 9.76 -30.50
N SER A 47 -27.28 10.28 -30.64
CA SER A 47 -27.04 11.71 -30.90
C SER A 47 -27.65 12.15 -32.22
N ALA A 48 -27.48 11.37 -33.28
CA ALA A 48 -28.12 11.61 -34.57
C ALA A 48 -29.65 11.57 -34.47
N THR A 49 -30.22 10.55 -33.80
CA THR A 49 -31.69 10.44 -33.60
C THR A 49 -32.26 11.66 -32.88
N ARG A 50 -31.55 12.20 -31.87
CA ARG A 50 -31.95 13.44 -31.19
C ARG A 50 -31.92 14.64 -32.15
N ALA A 51 -30.82 14.83 -32.88
CA ALA A 51 -30.70 15.92 -33.84
C ALA A 51 -31.77 15.87 -34.95
N TYR A 52 -32.09 14.67 -35.45
CA TYR A 52 -33.14 14.48 -36.45
C TYR A 52 -34.53 14.78 -35.90
N HIS A 53 -34.82 14.38 -34.66
CA HIS A 53 -36.08 14.74 -34.01
C HIS A 53 -36.23 16.26 -33.87
N ASP A 54 -35.18 16.94 -33.43
CA ASP A 54 -35.22 18.39 -33.24
C ASP A 54 -35.40 19.12 -34.58
N LEU A 55 -34.77 18.61 -35.64
CA LEU A 55 -35.00 19.08 -37.01
C LEU A 55 -36.45 18.87 -37.45
N VAL A 56 -37.04 17.69 -37.23
CA VAL A 56 -38.43 17.39 -37.58
C VAL A 56 -39.38 18.33 -36.84
N LEU A 57 -39.22 18.52 -35.53
CA LEU A 57 -40.04 19.45 -34.75
C LEU A 57 -39.90 20.88 -35.25
N SER A 58 -38.68 21.34 -35.54
CA SER A 58 -38.44 22.67 -36.12
C SER A 58 -39.15 22.83 -37.47
N ARG A 59 -39.15 21.80 -38.33
CA ARG A 59 -39.86 21.83 -39.62
C ARG A 59 -41.38 21.86 -39.42
N LEU A 60 -41.92 21.07 -38.50
CA LEU A 60 -43.35 21.07 -38.17
C LEU A 60 -43.81 22.44 -37.67
N GLN A 61 -43.03 23.10 -36.81
CA GLN A 61 -43.32 24.47 -36.37
C GLN A 61 -43.33 25.48 -37.51
N ASN A 62 -42.43 25.34 -38.48
CA ASN A 62 -42.34 26.25 -39.63
C ASN A 62 -43.50 26.11 -40.63
N ILE A 63 -44.21 24.98 -40.64
CA ILE A 63 -45.39 24.76 -41.50
C ILE A 63 -46.55 25.68 -41.10
N ARG A 64 -46.58 26.16 -39.86
CA ARG A 64 -47.64 27.02 -39.30
C ARG A 64 -49.02 26.40 -39.54
N GLU A 65 -49.19 25.16 -39.08
CA GLU A 65 -50.47 24.48 -39.15
C GLU A 65 -51.59 25.31 -38.50
N VAL A 66 -52.75 25.29 -39.13
CA VAL A 66 -53.99 25.85 -38.59
C VAL A 66 -54.81 24.68 -38.06
N GLU A 67 -55.23 24.78 -36.80
CA GLU A 67 -56.09 23.76 -36.19
C GLU A 67 -57.47 23.76 -36.88
N VAL A 68 -57.97 22.56 -37.16
CA VAL A 68 -59.32 22.34 -37.68
C VAL A 68 -60.08 21.61 -36.59
N GLU A 69 -61.28 22.09 -36.25
CA GLU A 69 -62.14 21.44 -35.24
C GLU A 69 -62.30 19.95 -35.53
N GLU A 70 -62.28 19.14 -34.46
CA GLU A 70 -62.43 17.69 -34.48
C GLU A 70 -61.31 16.90 -35.19
N HIS A 71 -60.26 17.55 -35.69
CA HIS A 71 -59.13 16.91 -36.36
C HIS A 71 -57.80 17.12 -35.64
N MET A 72 -56.97 16.07 -35.62
CA MET A 72 -55.61 16.11 -35.05
C MET A 72 -54.65 16.75 -36.05
N SER A 73 -53.85 17.71 -35.58
CA SER A 73 -52.78 18.32 -36.38
C SER A 73 -51.67 17.30 -36.70
N VAL A 74 -50.93 17.50 -37.80
CA VAL A 74 -49.80 16.62 -38.13
C VAL A 74 -48.73 16.71 -37.05
N ASN A 75 -48.53 17.90 -36.47
CA ASN A 75 -47.63 18.09 -35.34
C ASN A 75 -48.02 17.22 -34.12
N GLU A 76 -49.30 17.23 -33.72
CA GLU A 76 -49.76 16.43 -32.58
C GLU A 76 -49.63 14.93 -32.86
N PHE A 77 -50.01 14.49 -34.07
CA PHE A 77 -49.91 13.09 -34.48
C PHE A 77 -48.46 12.59 -34.46
N LEU A 78 -47.54 13.30 -35.13
CA LEU A 78 -46.13 12.91 -35.20
C LEU A 78 -45.45 13.00 -33.85
N SER A 79 -45.71 14.05 -33.07
CA SER A 79 -45.15 14.19 -31.72
C SER A 79 -45.55 13.02 -30.83
N ARG A 80 -46.84 12.64 -30.79
CA ARG A 80 -47.31 11.47 -30.02
C ARG A 80 -46.66 10.17 -30.47
N ARG A 81 -46.30 10.03 -31.74
CA ARG A 81 -45.74 8.80 -32.29
C ARG A 81 -44.21 8.70 -32.14
N LEU A 82 -43.50 9.81 -32.27
CA LEU A 82 -42.03 9.85 -32.28
C LEU A 82 -41.45 10.01 -30.88
N VAL A 83 -42.04 10.84 -30.02
CA VAL A 83 -41.53 11.15 -28.68
C VAL A 83 -41.32 9.90 -27.79
N PRO A 84 -42.20 8.87 -27.78
CA PRO A 84 -41.99 7.68 -26.96
C PRO A 84 -40.70 6.91 -27.31
N ALA A 85 -40.36 6.83 -28.59
CA ALA A 85 -39.14 6.15 -29.05
C ALA A 85 -37.88 6.92 -28.60
N LEU A 86 -37.89 8.24 -28.68
CA LEU A 86 -36.80 9.10 -28.21
C LEU A 86 -36.59 9.01 -26.71
N ARG A 87 -37.67 9.01 -25.92
CA ARG A 87 -37.59 8.81 -24.47
C ARG A 87 -36.95 7.47 -24.11
N THR A 88 -37.17 6.45 -24.93
CA THR A 88 -36.50 5.15 -24.76
C THR A 88 -35.00 5.26 -25.02
N CYS A 89 -34.59 5.92 -26.11
CA CYS A 89 -33.17 6.17 -26.39
C CYS A 89 -32.48 6.95 -25.27
N GLU A 90 -33.12 8.02 -24.78
CA GLU A 90 -32.61 8.83 -23.68
C GLU A 90 -32.51 8.03 -22.38
N SER A 91 -33.54 7.24 -22.04
CA SER A 91 -33.52 6.35 -20.87
C SER A 91 -32.36 5.35 -20.94
N VAL A 92 -32.11 4.75 -22.12
CA VAL A 92 -30.98 3.83 -22.31
C VAL A 92 -29.64 4.56 -22.17
N GLN A 93 -29.47 5.76 -22.76
CA GLN A 93 -28.26 6.57 -22.57
C GLN A 93 -28.00 6.86 -21.09
N ASN A 94 -29.01 7.33 -20.37
CA ASN A 94 -28.91 7.64 -18.95
C ASN A 94 -28.55 6.40 -18.13
N ARG A 95 -29.11 5.24 -18.49
CA ARG A 95 -28.79 3.96 -17.84
C ARG A 95 -27.35 3.52 -18.08
N LEU A 96 -26.82 3.68 -19.30
CA LEU A 96 -25.42 3.37 -19.60
C LEU A 96 -24.48 4.30 -18.83
N GLU A 97 -24.86 5.56 -18.65
CA GLU A 97 -24.08 6.53 -17.88
C GLU A 97 -24.12 6.32 -16.37
N ASP A 98 -25.26 5.92 -15.80
CA ASP A 98 -25.34 5.49 -14.41
C ASP A 98 -24.48 4.25 -14.16
N LEU A 99 -24.55 3.25 -15.05
CA LEU A 99 -23.70 2.04 -14.96
C LEU A 99 -22.22 2.39 -15.01
N SER A 100 -21.82 3.32 -15.87
CA SER A 100 -20.43 3.78 -16.00
C SER A 100 -19.94 4.39 -14.68
N ARG A 101 -20.71 5.33 -14.11
CA ARG A 101 -20.39 5.94 -12.81
C ARG A 101 -20.37 4.95 -11.65
N ARG A 102 -21.21 3.91 -11.67
CA ARG A 102 -21.21 2.86 -10.64
C ARG A 102 -20.01 1.92 -10.78
N ILE A 103 -19.59 1.59 -12.00
CA ILE A 103 -18.38 0.80 -12.26
C ILE A 103 -17.13 1.56 -11.80
N GLU A 104 -17.02 2.85 -12.11
CA GLU A 104 -15.90 3.71 -11.69
C GLU A 104 -15.78 3.74 -10.17
N ARG A 105 -16.88 4.05 -9.46
CA ARG A 105 -16.91 4.02 -7.99
C ARG A 105 -16.55 2.67 -7.41
N ALA A 106 -17.00 1.56 -8.02
CA ALA A 106 -16.62 0.22 -7.59
C ALA A 106 -15.12 -0.02 -7.76
N GLY A 107 -14.53 0.50 -8.85
CA GLY A 107 -13.10 0.40 -9.13
C GLY A 107 -12.25 1.15 -8.11
N ASP A 108 -12.65 2.37 -7.76
CA ASP A 108 -11.96 3.18 -6.75
C ASP A 108 -11.99 2.54 -5.36
N LEU A 109 -13.14 1.98 -4.96
CA LEU A 109 -13.26 1.25 -3.70
C LEU A 109 -12.36 0.02 -3.65
N LEU A 110 -12.33 -0.77 -4.74
CA LEU A 110 -11.48 -1.95 -4.82
C LEU A 110 -9.99 -1.57 -4.81
N ARG A 111 -9.59 -0.52 -5.52
CA ARG A 111 -8.22 0.01 -5.50
C ARG A 111 -7.81 0.47 -4.10
N THR A 112 -8.71 1.15 -3.40
CA THR A 112 -8.50 1.60 -2.01
C THR A 112 -8.30 0.41 -1.07
N ARG A 113 -9.17 -0.61 -1.17
CA ARG A 113 -9.05 -1.84 -0.36
C ARG A 113 -7.72 -2.56 -0.60
N VAL A 114 -7.32 -2.76 -1.86
CA VAL A 114 -6.04 -3.40 -2.22
C VAL A 114 -4.86 -2.62 -1.61
N ASN A 115 -4.87 -1.29 -1.71
CA ASN A 115 -3.82 -0.45 -1.13
C ASN A 115 -3.75 -0.60 0.40
N LEU A 116 -4.88 -0.62 1.09
CA LEU A 116 -4.93 -0.84 2.54
C LEU A 116 -4.39 -2.23 2.93
N THR A 117 -4.80 -3.28 2.21
CA THR A 117 -4.29 -4.64 2.43
C THR A 117 -2.77 -4.70 2.27
N MET A 118 -2.21 -4.03 1.25
CA MET A 118 -0.76 -3.95 1.06
C MET A 118 -0.05 -3.16 2.16
N GLN A 119 -0.65 -2.07 2.64
CA GLN A 119 -0.10 -1.29 3.76
C GLN A 119 -0.08 -2.10 5.06
N GLU A 120 -1.15 -2.84 5.36
CA GLU A 120 -1.23 -3.71 6.54
C GLU A 120 -0.16 -4.82 6.47
N GLN A 121 0.04 -5.42 5.29
CA GLN A 121 1.10 -6.41 5.06
C GLN A 121 2.49 -5.81 5.30
N ASN A 122 2.79 -4.65 4.74
CA ASN A 122 4.07 -3.97 4.95
C ASN A 122 4.31 -3.62 6.42
N LYS A 123 3.28 -3.11 7.11
CA LYS A 123 3.35 -2.81 8.54
C LYS A 123 3.66 -4.06 9.36
N SER A 124 2.99 -5.18 9.08
CA SER A 124 3.24 -6.44 9.78
C SER A 124 4.66 -6.98 9.52
N LEU A 125 5.16 -6.84 8.29
CA LEU A 125 6.52 -7.22 7.93
C LEU A 125 7.55 -6.37 8.69
N LEU A 126 7.39 -5.06 8.70
CA LEU A 126 8.28 -4.15 9.45
C LEU A 126 8.28 -4.47 10.95
N ALA A 127 7.11 -4.74 11.54
CA ALA A 127 7.00 -5.15 12.93
C ALA A 127 7.71 -6.49 13.21
N SER A 128 7.63 -7.45 12.29
CA SER A 128 8.35 -8.72 12.40
C SER A 128 9.87 -8.54 12.29
N MET A 129 10.32 -7.60 11.46
CA MET A 129 11.73 -7.28 11.28
C MET A 129 12.30 -6.62 12.53
N ASP A 130 11.60 -5.64 13.09
CA ASP A 130 11.97 -4.98 14.35
C ASP A 130 12.13 -5.99 15.49
N ARG A 131 11.14 -6.88 15.65
CA ARG A 131 11.22 -7.96 16.64
C ARG A 131 12.41 -8.88 16.42
N ARG A 132 12.71 -9.23 15.17
CA ARG A 132 13.86 -10.08 14.83
C ARG A 132 15.18 -9.36 15.12
N SER A 133 15.29 -8.07 14.79
CA SER A 133 16.45 -7.25 15.10
C SER A 133 16.70 -7.17 16.61
N HIS A 134 15.65 -6.94 17.41
CA HIS A 134 15.77 -6.97 18.87
C HIS A 134 16.29 -8.31 19.41
N LEU A 135 15.83 -9.42 18.86
CA LEU A 135 16.34 -10.76 19.23
C LEU A 135 17.81 -10.94 18.82
N GLN A 136 18.19 -10.47 17.63
CA GLN A 136 19.58 -10.51 17.17
C GLN A 136 20.50 -9.67 18.06
N PHE A 137 20.08 -8.49 18.48
CA PHE A 137 20.83 -7.66 19.43
C PHE A 137 21.07 -8.38 20.76
N ARG A 138 20.06 -9.06 21.30
CA ARG A 138 20.21 -9.84 22.55
C ARG A 138 21.17 -11.01 22.40
N MET A 139 21.11 -11.74 21.29
CA MET A 139 22.04 -12.84 21.03
C MET A 139 23.47 -12.32 20.91
N GLN A 140 23.68 -11.19 20.24
CA GLN A 140 25.00 -10.57 20.14
C GLN A 140 25.54 -10.16 21.51
N GLU A 141 24.71 -9.55 22.36
CA GLU A 141 25.10 -9.17 23.72
C GLU A 141 25.52 -10.39 24.58
N THR A 142 24.89 -11.56 24.38
CA THR A 142 25.33 -12.79 25.05
C THR A 142 26.68 -13.31 24.56
N VAL A 143 26.98 -13.18 23.25
CA VAL A 143 28.27 -13.59 22.67
C VAL A 143 29.39 -12.62 23.06
N GLU A 144 29.07 -11.34 23.20
CA GLU A 144 30.01 -10.32 23.68
C GLU A 144 30.51 -10.65 25.10
N GLY A 145 29.63 -11.08 26.01
CA GLY A 145 30.04 -11.49 27.35
C GLY A 145 31.04 -12.65 27.36
N LEU A 146 30.85 -13.64 26.48
CA LEU A 146 31.79 -14.75 26.33
C LEU A 146 33.14 -14.30 25.73
N SER A 147 33.12 -13.34 24.81
CA SER A 147 34.34 -12.81 24.19
C SER A 147 35.25 -12.12 25.22
N VAL A 148 34.68 -11.43 26.21
CA VAL A 148 35.44 -10.78 27.30
C VAL A 148 36.21 -11.83 28.10
N ALA A 149 35.59 -12.97 28.41
CA ALA A 149 36.26 -14.05 29.13
C ALA A 149 37.42 -14.65 28.31
N ALA A 150 37.20 -14.92 27.02
CA ALA A 150 38.23 -15.46 26.13
C ALA A 150 39.42 -14.50 25.96
N ILE A 151 39.15 -13.21 25.66
CA ILE A 151 40.20 -12.19 25.50
C ILE A 151 40.98 -11.99 26.79
N SER A 152 40.30 -11.95 27.94
CA SER A 152 40.95 -11.78 29.24
C SER A 152 41.91 -12.94 29.55
N TYR A 153 41.52 -14.18 29.25
CA TYR A 153 42.39 -15.35 29.45
C TYR A 153 43.67 -15.25 28.61
N TYR A 154 43.56 -14.93 27.32
CA TYR A 154 44.72 -14.76 26.45
C TYR A 154 45.62 -13.60 26.88
N MET A 155 45.03 -12.47 27.28
CA MET A 155 45.79 -11.32 27.76
C MET A 155 46.55 -11.62 29.06
N VAL A 156 45.93 -12.32 30.01
CA VAL A 156 46.62 -12.78 31.22
C VAL A 156 47.80 -13.70 30.88
N GLY A 157 47.61 -14.61 29.92
CA GLY A 157 48.69 -15.47 29.41
C GLY A 157 49.85 -14.67 28.82
N LEU A 158 49.55 -13.69 27.96
CA LEU A 158 50.54 -12.77 27.38
C LEU A 158 51.32 -11.98 28.44
N VAL A 159 50.62 -11.44 29.45
CA VAL A 159 51.25 -10.73 30.57
C VAL A 159 52.16 -11.66 31.37
N SER A 160 51.74 -12.91 31.62
CA SER A 160 52.58 -13.91 32.31
C SER A 160 53.86 -14.24 31.54
N TYR A 161 53.79 -14.37 30.21
CA TYR A 161 54.97 -14.57 29.37
C TYR A 161 55.91 -13.35 29.38
N LEU A 162 55.36 -12.13 29.28
CA LEU A 162 56.12 -10.88 29.40
C LEU A 162 56.85 -10.80 30.74
N LEU A 163 56.15 -11.07 31.84
CA LEU A 163 56.73 -11.10 33.19
C LEU A 163 57.82 -12.17 33.30
N SER A 164 57.66 -13.32 32.65
CA SER A 164 58.68 -14.38 32.65
C SER A 164 59.95 -14.00 31.89
N GLY A 165 59.88 -13.10 30.92
CA GLY A 165 61.03 -12.61 30.14
C GLY A 165 61.73 -11.38 30.75
N LEU A 166 61.16 -10.79 31.80
CA LEU A 166 61.76 -9.66 32.52
C LEU A 166 62.66 -10.16 33.65
N PRO A 167 63.82 -9.54 33.91
CA PRO A 167 64.73 -9.91 35.00
C PRO A 167 64.17 -9.45 36.37
N LEU A 168 63.04 -10.02 36.79
CA LEU A 168 62.31 -9.68 38.02
C LEU A 168 63.13 -9.92 39.30
N GLU A 169 64.14 -10.80 39.24
CA GLU A 169 65.10 -11.03 40.33
C GLU A 169 65.88 -9.77 40.73
N THR A 170 66.09 -8.83 39.80
CA THR A 170 66.85 -7.60 40.09
C THR A 170 66.06 -6.56 40.89
N TRP A 171 64.73 -6.68 40.96
CA TRP A 171 63.84 -5.72 41.62
C TRP A 171 63.15 -6.28 42.89
N HIS A 172 63.57 -7.44 43.40
CA HIS A 172 63.01 -8.07 44.62
C HIS A 172 61.48 -8.30 44.59
N LEU A 173 60.89 -8.39 43.39
CA LEU A 173 59.45 -8.58 43.21
C LEU A 173 59.14 -10.04 42.93
N GLU A 174 58.34 -10.67 43.80
CA GLU A 174 57.83 -12.00 43.55
C GLU A 174 56.85 -11.99 42.36
N LYS A 175 57.20 -12.76 41.32
CA LYS A 175 56.38 -12.97 40.13
C LYS A 175 54.92 -13.31 40.45
N ASN A 176 54.70 -14.11 41.51
CA ASN A 176 53.36 -14.52 41.94
C ASN A 176 52.50 -13.35 42.44
N VAL A 177 53.10 -12.40 43.18
CA VAL A 177 52.40 -11.21 43.68
C VAL A 177 52.05 -10.28 42.52
N VAL A 178 53.00 -10.04 41.61
CA VAL A 178 52.77 -9.19 40.44
C VAL A 178 51.69 -9.78 39.53
N LEU A 179 51.71 -11.10 39.30
CA LEU A 179 50.69 -11.78 38.51
C LEU A 179 49.31 -11.72 39.18
N ALA A 180 49.24 -11.88 40.51
CA ALA A 180 48.00 -11.79 41.27
C ALA A 180 47.32 -10.41 41.15
N PHE A 181 48.09 -9.32 41.07
CA PHE A 181 47.56 -7.98 40.80
C PHE A 181 47.27 -7.73 39.32
N ALA A 182 48.05 -8.34 38.41
CA ALA A 182 47.87 -8.15 36.97
C ALA A 182 46.57 -8.78 36.45
N VAL A 183 46.16 -9.94 36.96
CA VAL A 183 44.91 -10.62 36.55
C VAL A 183 43.66 -9.74 36.67
N PRO A 184 43.31 -9.20 37.86
CA PRO A 184 42.14 -8.33 37.99
C PRO A 184 42.29 -7.02 37.21
N ALA A 185 43.49 -6.47 37.08
CA ALA A 185 43.73 -5.27 36.28
C ALA A 185 43.45 -5.50 34.79
N VAL A 186 43.89 -6.63 34.23
CA VAL A 186 43.64 -7.01 32.84
C VAL A 186 42.15 -7.22 32.59
N VAL A 187 41.46 -7.95 33.47
CA VAL A 187 40.01 -8.19 33.35
C VAL A 187 39.24 -6.87 33.39
N ALA A 188 39.56 -5.97 34.33
CA ALA A 188 38.93 -4.66 34.44
C ALA A 188 39.18 -3.79 33.19
N LEU A 189 40.40 -3.82 32.65
CA LEU A 189 40.77 -3.07 31.45
C LEU A 189 40.04 -3.57 30.21
N VAL A 190 39.97 -4.90 30.00
CA VAL A 190 39.25 -5.50 28.88
C VAL A 190 37.76 -5.20 29.00
N TRP A 191 37.17 -5.34 30.18
CA TRP A 191 35.77 -4.99 30.44
C TRP A 191 35.47 -3.51 30.16
N TRP A 192 36.35 -2.61 30.63
CA TRP A 192 36.18 -1.18 30.41
C TRP A 192 36.30 -0.82 28.92
N MET A 193 37.27 -1.39 28.20
CA MET A 193 37.45 -1.18 26.77
C MET A 193 36.24 -1.64 25.96
N THR A 194 35.71 -2.85 26.22
CA THR A 194 34.53 -3.36 25.49
C THR A 194 33.28 -2.53 25.77
N GLN A 195 33.05 -2.14 27.03
CA GLN A 195 31.97 -1.20 27.39
C GLN A 195 32.13 0.18 26.73
N HIS A 196 33.35 0.72 26.67
CA HIS A 196 33.60 2.03 26.08
C HIS A 196 33.33 2.03 24.57
N ILE A 197 33.74 0.98 23.86
CA ILE A 197 33.49 0.80 22.42
C ILE A 197 31.99 0.66 22.15
N LYS A 198 31.27 -0.13 22.95
CA LYS A 198 29.81 -0.28 22.88
C LYS A 198 29.09 1.07 23.01
N HIS A 199 29.48 1.86 24.01
CA HIS A 199 28.86 3.17 24.26
C HIS A 199 29.12 4.21 23.17
N ARG A 200 30.22 4.09 22.40
CA ARG A 200 30.51 5.02 21.29
C ARG A 200 29.86 4.61 19.98
N LEU A 201 29.75 3.31 19.68
CA LEU A 201 29.20 2.84 18.39
C LEU A 201 27.67 2.74 18.37
N ILE A 202 27.02 2.48 19.50
CA ILE A 202 25.56 2.28 19.57
C ILE A 202 24.79 3.61 19.72
N LYS A 203 25.47 4.75 19.87
CA LYS A 203 24.83 6.05 20.14
C LYS A 203 24.42 6.88 18.90
N ASP A 204 24.71 6.43 17.67
CA ASP A 204 24.42 7.19 16.44
C ASP A 204 23.49 6.48 15.44
N PRO A 205 22.22 6.18 15.81
CA PRO A 205 21.18 6.22 14.78
C PRO A 205 19.88 6.93 15.18
N LEU A 206 19.77 7.55 16.36
CA LEU A 206 18.49 8.11 16.84
C LEU A 206 18.48 9.63 17.08
N LYS A 207 19.45 10.40 16.57
CA LYS A 207 19.47 11.87 16.71
C LYS A 207 19.05 12.63 15.44
N THR A 208 18.41 11.99 14.49
CA THR A 208 17.82 12.67 13.31
C THR A 208 16.51 11.99 12.93
N ASP A 209 15.44 12.30 13.66
CA ASP A 209 14.10 12.52 13.09
C ASP A 209 13.15 13.04 14.18
N HIS A 210 13.43 14.28 14.59
CA HIS A 210 12.40 15.16 15.12
C HIS A 210 12.31 16.37 14.19
N LEU A 211 11.39 16.30 13.23
CA LEU A 211 10.64 17.46 12.79
C LEU A 211 9.15 17.07 12.68
N PRO A 212 8.28 17.67 13.50
CA PRO A 212 6.85 17.68 13.25
C PRO A 212 6.54 18.82 12.29
N ASN A 213 6.04 18.50 11.10
CA ASN A 213 5.28 19.45 10.27
C ASN A 213 3.95 18.74 9.98
N GLU A 214 2.88 19.20 10.64
CA GLU A 214 1.85 20.09 10.06
C GLU A 214 0.96 19.37 9.04
#